data_AF-A0A257SFG7-F1
#
_entry.id   AF-A0A257SFG7-F1
#
_cell.length_a   1.000
_cell.length_b   1.000
_cell.length_c   1.000
_cell.angle_alpha   90.00
_cell.angle_beta   90.00
_cell.angle_gamma   90.00
#
_symmetry.space_group_name_H-M   'P 1'
#
loop_
_entity.id
_entity.type
_entity.pdbx_description
1 polymer ?
#
loop_
_entity_poly.entity_id
_entity_poly.type
_entity_poly.pdbx_seq_one_letter_code
_entity_poly.pdbx_strand_id
1 'polypeptide(L)'
;MVKLRIYNDPFSFHPMQHPIHLHGQRMLVVDRDGVPTPNMSWEDTVIIPVGSTVDLLIDASNPGDWLLHCHIAEHVASGMETVLHVDPR
;
A
#
# COMPACT_ATOMS: atom_id res chain seq x y z
N MET A 1 9.01 -7.14 10.28
CA MET A 1 8.30 -5.86 10.24
C MET A 1 9.10 -4.86 9.42
N VAL A 2 8.52 -4.36 8.33
CA VAL A 2 9.11 -3.36 7.42
C VAL A 2 8.12 -2.21 7.28
N LYS A 3 8.60 -0.97 7.25
CA LYS A 3 7.75 0.19 6.97
C LYS A 3 7.69 0.46 5.47
N LEU A 4 6.50 0.49 4.91
CA LEU A 4 6.22 0.93 3.54
C LEU A 4 5.55 2.32 3.59
N ARG A 5 6.12 3.30 2.89
CA ARG A 5 5.52 4.62 2.71
C ARG A 5 5.01 4.74 1.28
N ILE A 6 3.74 5.10 1.12
CA ILE A 6 3.13 5.34 -0.19
C ILE A 6 2.70 6.80 -0.26
N TYR A 7 3.14 7.50 -1.30
CA TYR A 7 2.70 8.86 -1.63
C TYR A 7 1.91 8.82 -2.93
N ASN A 8 0.71 9.38 -2.93
CA ASN A 8 -0.12 9.52 -4.12
C ASN A 8 0.04 10.92 -4.70
N ASP A 9 0.81 11.02 -5.79
CA ASP A 9 1.16 12.27 -6.44
C ASP A 9 -0.07 12.96 -7.09
N PRO A 10 -0.45 14.17 -6.62
CA PRO A 10 -1.59 14.92 -7.17
C PRO A 10 -1.31 15.49 -8.56
N PHE A 11 -0.07 15.44 -9.05
CA PHE A 11 0.31 15.87 -10.39
C PHE A 11 0.51 14.71 -11.38
N SER A 12 0.14 13.49 -10.98
CA SER A 12 0.14 12.33 -11.86
C SER A 12 -0.89 12.47 -12.99
N PHE A 13 -0.79 11.61 -14.01
CA PHE A 13 -1.70 11.59 -15.16
C PHE A 13 -3.17 11.33 -14.79
N HIS A 14 -3.43 10.72 -13.63
CA HIS A 14 -4.77 10.35 -13.17
C HIS A 14 -4.93 10.62 -11.66
N PRO A 15 -5.08 11.89 -11.24
CA PRO A 15 -5.03 12.26 -9.84
C PRO A 15 -6.36 11.93 -9.12
N MET A 16 -6.37 10.81 -8.40
CA MET A 16 -7.52 10.36 -7.59
C MET A 16 -7.08 9.46 -6.44
N GLN A 17 -8.00 9.04 -5.57
CA GLN A 17 -7.71 8.06 -4.54
C GLN A 17 -7.44 6.67 -5.12
N HIS A 18 -6.49 5.94 -4.53
CA HIS A 18 -6.14 4.59 -4.95
C HIS A 18 -6.29 3.60 -3.78
N PRO A 19 -7.19 2.60 -3.88
CA PRO A 19 -7.20 1.50 -2.93
C PRO A 19 -6.03 0.57 -3.21
N ILE A 20 -5.01 0.54 -2.37
CA ILE A 20 -3.82 -0.31 -2.52
C ILE A 20 -3.99 -1.60 -1.74
N HIS A 21 -3.77 -2.72 -2.41
CA HIS A 21 -3.81 -4.06 -1.85
C HIS A 21 -2.43 -4.72 -1.98
N LEU A 22 -2.01 -5.46 -0.94
CA LEU A 22 -0.79 -6.25 -0.93
C LEU A 22 -1.14 -7.70 -0.63
N HIS A 23 -0.81 -8.59 -1.56
CA HIS A 23 -1.01 -10.02 -1.37
C HIS A 23 -0.02 -10.60 -0.34
N GLY A 24 -0.39 -11.72 0.28
CA GLY A 24 0.50 -12.55 1.11
C GLY A 24 0.98 -11.95 2.43
N GLN A 25 0.85 -10.64 2.63
CA GLN A 25 1.23 -9.92 3.84
C GLN A 25 0.04 -9.13 4.38
N ARG A 26 0.02 -8.81 5.67
CA ARG A 26 -0.96 -7.88 6.25
C ARG A 26 -0.37 -6.47 6.31
N MET A 27 -1.22 -5.44 6.16
CA MET A 27 -0.83 -4.05 6.28
C MET A 27 -1.47 -3.42 7.52
N LEU A 28 -0.67 -2.84 8.41
CA LEU A 28 -1.14 -2.06 9.55
C LEU A 28 -0.96 -0.58 9.24
N VAL A 29 -2.03 0.21 9.28
CA VAL A 29 -1.90 1.65 9.03
C VAL A 29 -1.43 2.37 10.29
N VAL A 30 -0.28 3.02 10.22
CA VAL A 30 0.37 3.64 11.38
C VAL A 30 0.36 5.15 11.36
N ASP A 31 0.36 5.77 10.17
CA ASP A 31 0.41 7.22 10.00
C ASP A 31 -0.26 7.65 8.69
N ARG A 32 -0.93 8.80 8.71
CA ARG A 32 -1.46 9.49 7.53
C ARG A 32 -1.00 10.94 7.58
N ASP A 33 -0.29 11.38 6.55
CA ASP A 33 0.17 12.75 6.39
C ASP A 33 0.99 13.29 7.59
N GLY A 34 1.78 12.42 8.23
CA GLY A 34 2.58 12.76 9.41
C GLY A 34 1.80 12.77 10.72
N VAL A 35 0.53 12.35 10.69
CA VAL A 35 -0.33 12.18 11.86
C VAL A 35 -0.47 10.69 12.16
N PRO A 36 0.04 10.21 13.31
CA PRO A 36 -0.16 8.84 13.75
C PRO A 36 -1.65 8.49 13.83
N THR A 37 -2.02 7.34 13.29
CA THR A 37 -3.40 6.87 13.36
C THR A 37 -3.74 6.47 14.80
N PRO A 38 -4.82 7.02 15.41
CA PRO A 38 -5.17 6.70 16.81
C PRO A 38 -5.67 5.27 16.98
N ASN A 39 -6.20 4.67 15.91
CA ASN A 39 -6.75 3.32 15.87
C ASN A 39 -6.00 2.50 14.83
N MET A 40 -4.86 1.92 15.21
CA MET A 40 -4.09 1.06 14.31
C MET A 40 -4.92 -0.18 13.97
N SER A 41 -5.27 -0.34 12.70
CA SER A 41 -6.03 -1.47 12.18
C SER A 41 -5.24 -2.21 11.10
N TRP A 42 -5.35 -3.54 11.14
CA TRP A 42 -4.88 -4.39 10.06
C TRP A 42 -5.90 -4.35 8.95
N GLU A 43 -5.45 -3.98 7.76
CA GLU A 43 -6.28 -3.83 6.57
C GLU A 43 -5.70 -4.67 5.44
N ASP A 44 -6.57 -5.31 4.67
CA ASP A 44 -6.18 -5.98 3.44
C ASP A 44 -6.00 -4.97 2.30
N THR A 45 -6.78 -3.88 2.31
CA THR A 45 -6.73 -2.82 1.28
C THR A 45 -6.78 -1.46 1.95
N VAL A 46 -5.84 -0.58 1.60
CA VAL A 46 -5.74 0.76 2.18
C VAL A 46 -5.98 1.81 1.11
N ILE A 47 -6.94 2.71 1.35
CA ILE A 47 -7.15 3.88 0.51
C ILE A 47 -5.99 4.86 0.72
N ILE A 48 -5.33 5.25 -0.38
CA ILE A 48 -4.34 6.33 -0.43
C ILE A 48 -5.00 7.53 -1.14
N PRO A 49 -5.46 8.56 -0.40
CA PRO A 49 -6.07 9.75 -1.00
C PRO A 49 -5.09 10.51 -1.90
N VAL A 50 -5.62 11.25 -2.88
CA VAL A 50 -4.80 12.11 -3.74
C VAL A 50 -4.06 13.17 -2.92
N GLY A 51 -2.77 13.35 -3.17
CA GLY A 51 -1.94 14.30 -2.42
C GLY A 51 -1.50 13.83 -1.04
N SER A 52 -1.96 12.65 -0.58
CA SER A 52 -1.63 12.14 0.75
C SER A 52 -0.47 11.14 0.73
N THR A 53 0.20 11.06 1.88
CA THR A 53 1.16 10.04 2.25
C THR A 53 0.57 9.14 3.33
N VAL A 54 0.72 7.82 3.17
CA VAL A 54 0.32 6.85 4.20
C VAL A 54 1.52 5.96 4.52
N ASP A 55 1.83 5.81 5.81
CA ASP A 55 2.81 4.82 6.27
C ASP A 55 2.07 3.57 6.75
N LEU A 56 2.58 2.44 6.27
CA LEU A 56 2.10 1.10 6.55
C LEU A 56 3.22 0.30 7.22
N LEU A 57 2.89 -0.47 8.25
CA LEU A 57 3.76 -1.51 8.77
C LEU A 57 3.35 -2.84 8.15
N ILE A 58 4.30 -3.53 7.53
CA ILE A 58 4.09 -4.82 6.88
C ILE A 58 4.82 -5.89 7.69
N ASP A 59 4.12 -6.97 8.01
CA ASP A 59 4.77 -8.18 8.50
C ASP A 59 5.25 -9.05 7.35
N ALA A 60 6.48 -8.77 6.85
CA ALA A 60 7.15 -9.57 5.82
C ALA A 60 7.64 -10.92 6.39
N SER A 61 6.71 -11.78 6.79
CA SER A 61 6.98 -13.10 7.39
C SER A 61 6.66 -14.28 6.45
N ASN A 62 6.02 -14.00 5.32
CA ASN A 62 5.64 -15.00 4.31
C ASN A 62 6.53 -14.84 3.05
N PRO A 63 7.55 -15.70 2.83
CA PRO A 63 8.46 -15.60 1.69
C PRO A 63 7.75 -15.80 0.34
N GLY A 64 8.28 -15.18 -0.71
CA GLY A 64 7.75 -15.28 -2.07
C GLY A 64 7.62 -13.93 -2.77
N ASP A 65 7.05 -13.98 -3.98
CA ASP A 65 6.72 -12.80 -4.78
C ASP A 65 5.26 -12.42 -4.57
N TRP A 66 5.03 -11.23 -4.04
CA TRP A 66 3.69 -10.77 -3.69
C TRP A 66 3.31 -9.53 -4.48
N LEU A 67 2.18 -9.62 -5.19
CA LEU A 67 1.64 -8.50 -5.95
C LEU A 67 1.19 -7.39 -5.00
N LEU A 68 1.64 -6.18 -5.26
CA LEU A 68 1.10 -4.94 -4.69
C LEU A 68 0.45 -4.17 -5.83
N HIS A 69 -0.84 -3.87 -5.72
CA HIS A 69 -1.57 -3.26 -6.83
C HIS A 69 -2.72 -2.37 -6.36
N CYS A 70 -3.21 -1.53 -7.26
CA CYS A 70 -4.48 -0.86 -7.06
C CYS A 70 -5.65 -1.83 -7.25
N HIS A 71 -6.64 -1.75 -6.37
CA HIS A 71 -7.83 -2.60 -6.40
C HIS A 71 -8.94 -2.07 -7.34
N ILE A 72 -8.65 -1.02 -8.11
CA ILE A 72 -9.45 -0.59 -9.26
C ILE A 72 -8.96 -1.37 -10.48
N ALA A 73 -9.84 -2.18 -11.08
CA ALA A 73 -9.48 -3.15 -12.11
C ALA A 73 -8.78 -2.51 -13.33
N GLU A 74 -9.27 -1.34 -13.76
CA GLU A 74 -8.73 -0.58 -14.87
C GLU A 74 -7.32 -0.05 -14.57
N HIS A 75 -7.00 0.24 -13.31
CA HIS A 75 -5.70 0.76 -12.92
C HIS A 75 -4.65 -0.36 -12.91
N VAL A 76 -4.97 -1.51 -12.32
CA VAL A 76 -4.07 -2.69 -12.37
C VAL A 76 -3.88 -3.16 -13.81
N ALA A 77 -4.95 -3.21 -14.62
CA ALA A 77 -4.86 -3.54 -16.05
C ALA A 77 -4.01 -2.53 -16.85
N SER A 78 -3.90 -1.28 -16.37
CA SER A 78 -3.05 -0.24 -16.96
C SER A 78 -1.63 -0.21 -16.37
N GLY A 79 -1.26 -1.17 -15.52
CA GLY A 79 0.09 -1.33 -14.99
C GLY A 79 0.34 -0.68 -13.62
N MET A 80 -0.71 -0.29 -12.87
CA MET A 80 -0.56 0.19 -11.48
C MET A 80 -0.37 -0.99 -10.51
N GLU A 81 0.76 -1.67 -10.68
CA GLU A 81 1.16 -2.85 -9.93
C GLU A 81 2.68 -2.94 -9.81
N THR A 82 3.14 -3.64 -8.78
CA THR A 82 4.54 -4.00 -8.59
C THR A 82 4.62 -5.27 -7.74
N VAL A 83 5.81 -5.85 -7.62
CA VAL A 83 6.05 -7.06 -6.83
C VAL A 83 6.93 -6.73 -5.64
N LEU A 84 6.50 -7.19 -4.46
CA LEU A 84 7.31 -7.26 -3.26
C LEU A 84 7.92 -8.66 -3.15
N HIS A 85 9.22 -8.78 -3.38
CA HIS A 85 9.97 -10.00 -3.12
C HIS A 85 10.33 -10.10 -1.63
N VAL A 86 10.01 -11.22 -0.99
CA VAL A 86 10.36 -11.52 0.39
C VAL A 86 11.25 -12.77 0.43
N ASP A 87 12.51 -12.58 0.79
CA ASP A 87 13.46 -13.68 0.95
C ASP A 87 13.07 -14.60 2.13
N PRO A 88 13.36 -15.91 2.04
CA PRO A 88 13.37 -16.80 3.20
C PRO A 88 14.35 -16.29 4.26
N ARG A 89 14.00 -16.48 5.54
CA ARG A 89 14.89 -16.18 6.66
C ARG A 89 15.97 -17.24 6.85
#